data_AF-A0A519HR14-F1
#
_entry.id   AF-A0A519HR14-F1
#
_cell.length_a   1.000
_cell.length_b   1.000
_cell.length_c   1.000
_cell.angle_alpha   90.00
_cell.angle_beta   90.00
_cell.angle_gamma   90.00
#
_symmetry.space_group_name_H-M   'P 1'
#
loop_
_entity.id
_entity.type
_entity.pdbx_description
1 polymer ?
#
loop_
_entity_poly.entity_id
_entity_poly.type
_entity_poly.pdbx_seq_one_letter_code
_entity_poly.pdbx_strand_id
1 'polypeptide(L)'
;MPLLLTLLAVAASALLSPPATRAEVATQRLAIERQFAHEKAECERRFIVSTCLEDVRKRHQGALAPLIRHEQELDAAERLARAAAQAERVKERELAAAQEEGQRRQRLVAAPPPAAPATPASHVSRARSPEAVQRERLQAQRLAEAEAAKRRERSEERQQRMRERLAEHEAKEKARTQPHAAPLPLPGASAASK
;
A
#
# COMPACT_ATOMS: atom_id res chain seq x y z
N MET A 1 -33.11 -56.88 7.98
CA MET A 1 -33.31 -55.50 8.48
C MET A 1 -32.13 -55.02 9.32
N PRO A 2 -30.92 -54.89 8.76
CA PRO A 2 -29.95 -53.93 9.30
C PRO A 2 -29.12 -53.29 8.16
N LEU A 3 -29.67 -52.32 7.45
CA LEU A 3 -28.94 -51.66 6.34
C LEU A 3 -29.19 -50.16 6.28
N LEU A 4 -29.63 -49.58 7.40
CA LEU A 4 -30.01 -48.16 7.51
C LEU A 4 -29.17 -47.37 8.52
N LEU A 5 -28.17 -47.98 9.17
CA LEU A 5 -27.36 -47.29 10.20
C LEU A 5 -25.99 -46.79 9.72
N THR A 6 -25.55 -47.08 8.50
CA THR A 6 -24.19 -46.71 8.03
C THR A 6 -24.12 -45.40 7.24
N LEU A 7 -25.23 -44.70 7.00
CA LEU A 7 -25.21 -43.46 6.19
C LEU A 7 -25.05 -42.15 6.99
N LEU A 8 -25.01 -42.18 8.33
CA LEU A 8 -24.94 -40.96 9.15
C LEU A 8 -23.52 -40.52 9.57
N ALA A 9 -22.47 -41.27 9.21
CA ALA A 9 -21.13 -41.01 9.75
C ALA A 9 -20.23 -40.10 8.89
N VAL A 10 -20.63 -39.70 7.68
CA VAL A 10 -19.75 -38.96 6.73
C VAL A 10 -19.92 -37.43 6.82
N ALA A 11 -20.97 -36.91 7.46
CA ALA A 11 -21.22 -35.47 7.51
C ALA A 11 -20.44 -34.71 8.61
N ALA A 12 -19.83 -35.41 9.56
CA ALA A 12 -19.18 -34.78 10.73
C ALA A 12 -17.72 -34.34 10.48
N SER A 13 -17.08 -34.80 9.40
CA SER A 13 -15.65 -34.51 9.15
C SER A 13 -15.37 -33.15 8.51
N ALA A 14 -16.40 -32.43 8.04
CA ALA A 14 -16.21 -31.13 7.39
C ALA A 14 -15.92 -29.97 8.38
N LEU A 15 -16.20 -30.16 9.67
CA LEU A 15 -16.07 -29.13 10.71
C LEU A 15 -14.68 -29.10 11.38
N LEU A 16 -13.80 -30.05 11.06
CA LEU A 16 -12.49 -30.22 11.71
C LEU A 16 -11.31 -30.16 10.72
N SER A 17 -11.50 -29.62 9.52
CA SER A 17 -10.35 -29.31 8.67
C SER A 17 -9.63 -28.10 9.24
N PRO A 18 -8.29 -28.17 9.48
CA PRO A 18 -7.51 -26.98 9.77
C PRO A 18 -7.73 -25.94 8.67
N PRO A 19 -7.69 -24.63 9.00
CA PRO A 19 -7.90 -23.59 8.00
C PRO A 19 -6.90 -23.80 6.87
N ALA A 20 -7.43 -23.96 5.65
CA ALA A 20 -6.62 -24.28 4.49
C ALA A 20 -5.50 -23.24 4.34
N THR A 21 -4.26 -23.71 4.23
CA THR A 21 -3.10 -22.82 4.08
C THR A 21 -3.18 -22.06 2.74
N ARG A 22 -2.48 -20.92 2.60
CA ARG A 22 -2.45 -20.18 1.32
C ARG A 22 -2.05 -21.06 0.13
N ALA A 23 -1.15 -22.02 0.36
CA ALA A 23 -0.74 -22.98 -0.66
C ALA A 23 -1.89 -23.92 -1.06
N GLU A 24 -2.68 -24.41 -0.10
CA GLU A 24 -3.86 -25.24 -0.36
C GLU A 24 -4.96 -24.47 -1.10
N VAL A 25 -5.17 -23.20 -0.77
CA VAL A 25 -6.14 -22.35 -1.47
C VAL A 25 -5.71 -22.15 -2.93
N ALA A 26 -4.42 -21.91 -3.18
CA ALA A 26 -3.88 -21.77 -4.52
C ALA A 26 -4.01 -23.08 -5.34
N THR A 27 -3.78 -24.24 -4.73
CA THR A 27 -3.96 -25.53 -5.42
C THR A 27 -5.43 -25.81 -5.73
N GLN A 28 -6.35 -25.52 -4.80
CA GLN A 28 -7.79 -25.65 -5.03
C GLN A 28 -8.27 -24.73 -6.16
N ARG A 29 -7.79 -23.48 -6.19
CA ARG A 29 -8.10 -22.53 -7.25
C ARG A 29 -7.64 -23.04 -8.62
N LEU A 30 -6.41 -23.53 -8.71
CA LEU A 30 -5.90 -24.13 -9.95
C LEU A 30 -6.72 -25.35 -10.40
N ALA A 31 -7.21 -26.17 -9.46
CA ALA A 31 -8.08 -27.29 -9.78
C ALA A 31 -9.42 -26.83 -10.37
N ILE A 32 -10.05 -25.82 -9.77
CA ILE A 32 -11.30 -25.21 -10.26
C ILE A 32 -11.09 -24.57 -11.64
N GLU A 33 -10.00 -23.84 -11.84
CA GLU A 33 -9.67 -23.20 -13.13
C GLU A 33 -9.45 -24.24 -14.24
N ARG A 34 -8.76 -25.35 -13.94
CA ARG A 34 -8.57 -26.46 -14.88
C ARG A 34 -9.90 -27.13 -15.24
N GLN A 35 -10.75 -27.38 -14.25
CA GLN A 35 -12.07 -27.96 -14.49
C GLN A 35 -12.94 -27.04 -15.34
N PHE A 36 -12.95 -25.73 -15.04
CA PHE A 36 -13.66 -24.75 -15.85
C PHE A 36 -13.16 -24.70 -17.30
N ALA A 37 -11.84 -24.73 -17.51
CA ALA A 37 -11.26 -24.75 -18.86
C ALA A 37 -11.70 -25.99 -19.65
N HIS A 38 -11.73 -27.16 -19.00
CA HIS A 38 -12.23 -28.40 -19.59
C HIS A 38 -13.73 -28.30 -19.95
N GLU A 39 -14.59 -27.94 -18.99
CA GLU A 39 -16.04 -27.81 -19.22
C GLU A 39 -16.37 -26.77 -20.29
N LYS A 40 -15.61 -25.67 -20.36
CA LYS A 40 -15.73 -24.66 -21.40
C LYS A 40 -15.45 -25.26 -22.78
N ALA A 41 -14.36 -25.99 -22.93
CA ALA A 41 -14.00 -26.63 -24.21
C ALA A 41 -15.03 -27.69 -24.64
N GLU A 42 -15.68 -28.38 -23.69
CA GLU A 42 -16.80 -29.27 -23.99
C GLU A 42 -18.04 -28.51 -24.47
N CYS A 43 -18.39 -27.39 -23.83
CA CYS A 43 -19.50 -26.55 -24.25
C CYS A 43 -19.32 -25.98 -25.66
N GLU A 44 -18.09 -25.60 -26.02
CA GLU A 44 -17.76 -25.08 -27.36
C GLU A 44 -18.00 -26.10 -28.48
N ARG A 45 -18.01 -27.41 -28.17
CA ARG A 45 -18.29 -28.48 -29.13
C ARG A 45 -19.79 -28.79 -29.30
N ARG A 46 -20.65 -28.19 -28.48
CA ARG A 46 -22.11 -28.43 -28.50
C ARG A 46 -22.80 -27.46 -29.43
N PHE A 47 -24.00 -27.83 -29.91
CA PHE A 47 -24.80 -26.97 -30.77
C PHE A 47 -25.43 -25.78 -30.01
N ILE A 48 -25.74 -25.96 -28.72
CA ILE A 48 -26.31 -24.92 -27.85
C ILE A 48 -25.21 -24.36 -26.93
N VAL A 49 -24.24 -23.65 -27.52
CA VAL A 49 -23.04 -23.15 -26.82
C VAL A 49 -23.40 -22.11 -25.77
N SER A 50 -24.34 -21.20 -26.07
CA SER A 50 -24.63 -20.04 -25.21
C SER A 50 -25.13 -20.41 -23.82
N THR A 51 -26.16 -21.25 -23.72
CA THR A 51 -26.68 -21.69 -22.41
C THR A 51 -25.68 -22.55 -21.65
N CYS A 52 -24.97 -23.43 -22.36
CA CYS A 52 -23.92 -24.28 -21.77
C CYS A 52 -22.82 -23.42 -21.13
N LEU A 53 -22.33 -22.40 -21.83
CA LEU A 53 -21.29 -21.51 -21.32
C LEU A 53 -21.76 -20.70 -20.11
N GLU A 54 -23.01 -20.21 -20.11
CA GLU A 54 -23.57 -19.48 -18.96
C GLU A 54 -23.66 -20.38 -17.71
N ASP A 55 -24.08 -21.63 -17.86
CA ASP A 55 -24.15 -22.57 -16.75
C ASP A 55 -22.76 -22.91 -16.21
N VAL A 56 -21.78 -23.13 -17.09
CA VAL A 56 -20.38 -23.36 -16.71
C VAL A 56 -19.79 -22.14 -15.98
N ARG A 57 -20.09 -20.92 -16.43
CA ARG A 57 -19.68 -19.68 -15.74
C ARG A 57 -20.29 -19.56 -14.35
N LYS A 58 -21.60 -19.84 -14.21
CA LYS A 58 -22.28 -19.80 -12.91
C LYS A 58 -21.68 -20.81 -11.93
N ARG A 59 -21.43 -22.05 -12.38
CA ARG A 59 -20.77 -23.07 -11.54
C ARG A 59 -19.36 -22.65 -11.13
N HIS A 60 -18.59 -22.09 -12.05
CA HIS A 60 -17.25 -21.59 -11.76
C HIS A 60 -17.26 -20.46 -10.72
N GLN A 61 -18.15 -19.47 -10.88
CA GLN A 61 -18.32 -18.40 -9.91
C GLN A 61 -18.72 -18.94 -8.53
N GLY A 62 -19.68 -19.88 -8.49
CA GLY A 62 -20.12 -20.52 -7.25
C GLY A 62 -19.01 -21.32 -6.56
N ALA A 63 -18.18 -22.02 -7.32
CA ALA A 63 -17.04 -22.78 -6.79
C ALA A 63 -15.92 -21.86 -6.28
N LEU A 64 -15.67 -20.74 -6.94
CA LEU A 64 -14.58 -19.81 -6.60
C LEU A 64 -14.94 -18.86 -5.44
N ALA A 65 -16.22 -18.50 -5.31
CA ALA A 65 -16.70 -17.58 -4.26
C ALA A 65 -16.26 -17.93 -2.83
N PRO A 66 -16.40 -19.17 -2.32
CA PRO A 66 -15.95 -19.51 -0.97
C PRO A 66 -14.43 -19.38 -0.80
N LEU A 67 -13.64 -19.70 -1.84
CA LEU A 67 -12.18 -19.56 -1.81
C LEU A 67 -11.79 -18.09 -1.74
N ILE A 68 -12.41 -17.23 -2.56
CA ILE A 68 -12.16 -15.78 -2.54
C ILE A 68 -12.46 -15.20 -1.16
N ARG A 69 -13.57 -15.61 -0.53
CA ARG A 69 -13.91 -15.16 0.82
C ARG A 69 -12.82 -15.55 1.82
N HIS A 70 -12.35 -16.79 1.77
CA HIS A 70 -11.27 -17.27 2.64
C HIS A 70 -9.93 -16.54 2.39
N GLU A 71 -9.57 -16.27 1.13
CA GLU A 71 -8.39 -15.45 0.80
C GLU A 71 -8.49 -14.04 1.41
N GLN A 72 -9.67 -13.42 1.32
CA GLN A 72 -9.91 -12.10 1.90
C GLN A 72 -9.78 -12.10 3.43
N GLU A 73 -10.28 -13.14 4.10
CA GLU A 73 -10.15 -13.32 5.55
C GLU A 73 -8.67 -13.44 5.94
N LEU A 74 -7.88 -14.24 5.21
CA LEU A 74 -6.44 -14.38 5.43
C LEU A 74 -5.69 -13.05 5.21
N ASP A 75 -6.03 -12.30 4.17
CA ASP A 75 -5.42 -11.00 3.88
C ASP A 75 -5.81 -9.94 4.91
N ALA A 76 -7.03 -9.98 5.44
CA ALA A 76 -7.48 -9.10 6.51
C ALA A 76 -6.70 -9.38 7.81
N ALA A 77 -6.56 -10.65 8.18
CA ALA A 77 -5.78 -11.07 9.35
C ALA A 77 -4.32 -10.61 9.24
N GLU A 78 -3.70 -10.77 8.07
CA GLU A 78 -2.32 -10.33 7.84
C GLU A 78 -2.17 -8.80 7.90
N ARG A 79 -3.15 -8.03 7.38
CA ARG A 79 -3.17 -6.57 7.52
C ARG A 79 -3.24 -6.14 8.98
N LEU A 80 -4.09 -6.78 9.78
CA LEU A 80 -4.20 -6.50 11.21
C LEU A 80 -2.89 -6.82 11.95
N ALA A 81 -2.27 -7.96 11.66
CA ALA A 81 -0.99 -8.34 12.25
C ALA A 81 0.12 -7.33 11.92
N ARG A 82 0.20 -6.88 10.65
CA ARG A 82 1.16 -5.83 10.24
C ARG A 82 0.91 -4.50 10.94
N ALA A 83 -0.36 -4.09 11.07
CA ALA A 83 -0.73 -2.86 11.74
C ALA A 83 -0.35 -2.91 13.24
N ALA A 84 -0.64 -4.03 13.92
CA ALA A 84 -0.26 -4.23 15.31
C ALA A 84 1.27 -4.20 15.50
N ALA A 85 2.01 -4.92 14.66
CA ALA A 85 3.48 -4.90 14.71
C ALA A 85 4.07 -3.50 14.46
N GLN A 86 3.42 -2.70 13.61
CA GLN A 86 3.82 -1.32 13.39
C GLN A 86 3.52 -0.42 14.59
N ALA A 87 2.36 -0.60 15.23
CA ALA A 87 1.98 0.14 16.43
C ALA A 87 2.98 -0.12 17.58
N GLU A 88 3.37 -1.39 17.80
CA GLU A 88 4.38 -1.73 18.81
C GLU A 88 5.73 -1.07 18.49
N ARG A 89 6.19 -1.11 17.23
CA ARG A 89 7.43 -0.43 16.82
C ARG A 89 7.39 1.09 17.07
N VAL A 90 6.24 1.74 16.85
CA VAL A 90 6.08 3.16 17.13
C VAL A 90 6.16 3.42 18.63
N LYS A 91 5.44 2.63 19.44
CA LYS A 91 5.45 2.72 20.90
C LYS A 91 6.85 2.52 21.49
N GLU A 92 7.59 1.52 21.01
CA GLU A 92 9.00 1.29 21.41
C GLU A 92 9.88 2.50 21.12
N ARG A 93 9.72 3.12 19.93
CA ARG A 93 10.46 4.33 19.55
C ARG A 93 10.10 5.52 20.42
N GLU A 94 8.82 5.70 20.73
CA GLU A 94 8.34 6.77 21.59
C GLU A 94 8.88 6.61 23.02
N LEU A 95 8.86 5.39 23.56
CA LEU A 95 9.45 5.10 24.88
C LEU A 95 10.96 5.37 24.88
N ALA A 96 11.69 4.95 23.85
CA ALA A 96 13.12 5.21 23.72
C ALA A 96 13.41 6.72 23.64
N ALA A 97 12.64 7.46 22.82
CA ALA A 97 12.78 8.91 22.70
C ALA A 97 12.47 9.64 24.01
N ALA A 98 11.43 9.21 24.75
CA ALA A 98 11.08 9.77 26.04
C ALA A 98 12.19 9.52 27.09
N GLN A 99 12.81 8.34 27.09
CA GLN A 99 13.94 8.04 27.95
C GLN A 99 15.18 8.89 27.61
N GLU A 100 15.51 9.03 26.33
CA GLU A 100 16.62 9.87 25.88
C GLU A 100 16.39 11.34 26.26
N GLU A 101 15.17 11.86 26.08
CA GLU A 101 14.83 13.21 26.49
C GLU A 101 14.93 13.38 28.02
N GLY A 102 14.46 12.41 28.80
CA GLY A 102 14.60 12.38 30.25
C GLY A 102 16.07 12.43 30.68
N GLN A 103 16.93 11.61 30.08
CA GLN A 103 18.38 11.63 30.32
C GLN A 103 19.02 12.96 29.93
N ARG A 104 18.62 13.54 28.79
CA ARG A 104 19.10 14.85 28.35
C ARG A 104 18.73 15.94 29.35
N ARG A 105 17.49 15.95 29.85
CA ARG A 105 17.02 16.89 30.89
C ARG A 105 17.81 16.72 32.19
N GLN A 106 18.01 15.48 32.64
CA GLN A 106 18.82 15.20 33.84
C GLN A 106 20.26 15.71 33.68
N ARG A 107 20.90 15.48 32.53
CA ARG A 107 22.25 16.00 32.25
C ARG A 107 22.31 17.53 32.29
N LEU A 108 21.29 18.22 31.79
CA LEU A 108 21.23 19.69 31.83
C LEU A 108 21.05 20.24 33.24
N VAL A 109 20.28 19.55 34.10
CA VAL A 109 20.08 19.96 35.51
C VAL A 109 21.29 19.62 36.38
N ALA A 110 21.91 18.46 36.16
CA ALA A 110 23.09 18.01 36.90
C ALA A 110 24.40 18.65 36.41
N ALA A 111 24.39 19.33 35.26
CA ALA A 111 25.55 20.07 34.79
C ALA A 111 25.87 21.16 35.83
N PRO A 112 27.10 21.16 36.41
CA PRO A 112 27.50 22.26 37.26
C PRO A 112 27.37 23.56 36.46
N PRO A 113 26.95 24.67 37.11
CA PRO A 113 26.88 25.95 36.43
C PRO A 113 28.21 26.17 35.71
N PRO A 114 28.21 26.62 34.44
CA PRO A 114 29.45 26.84 33.73
C PRO A 114 30.34 27.67 34.64
N ALA A 115 31.50 27.12 35.00
CA ALA A 115 32.47 27.83 35.81
C ALA A 115 32.58 29.22 35.20
N ALA A 116 32.27 30.26 35.99
CA ALA A 116 32.35 31.64 35.54
C ALA A 116 33.66 31.74 34.75
N PRO A 117 33.61 32.16 33.47
CA PRO A 117 34.80 32.12 32.64
C PRO A 117 35.89 32.76 33.46
N ALA A 118 36.93 31.97 33.80
CA ALA A 118 38.13 32.51 34.39
C ALA A 118 38.48 33.63 33.43
N THR A 119 38.28 34.87 33.88
CA THR A 119 38.41 36.04 33.02
C THR A 119 39.76 35.86 32.36
N PRO A 120 39.82 35.57 31.05
CA PRO A 120 41.11 35.48 30.41
C PRO A 120 41.69 36.85 30.67
N ALA A 121 42.78 36.91 31.45
CA ALA A 121 43.45 38.13 31.81
C ALA A 121 43.51 38.96 30.54
N SER A 122 42.71 40.03 30.51
CA SER A 122 42.33 40.80 29.33
C SER A 122 43.25 40.51 28.15
N HIS A 123 42.95 39.45 27.38
CA HIS A 123 43.49 39.38 26.04
C HIS A 123 42.70 40.46 25.36
N VAL A 124 43.28 41.67 25.39
CA VAL A 124 42.86 42.86 24.66
C VAL A 124 42.25 42.33 23.39
N SER A 125 40.91 42.41 23.32
CA SER A 125 40.18 42.03 22.13
C SER A 125 40.80 42.90 21.06
N ARG A 126 41.70 42.31 20.27
CA ARG A 126 42.37 43.01 19.18
C ARG A 126 41.20 43.49 18.34
N ALA A 127 40.91 44.79 18.43
CA ALA A 127 39.67 45.34 17.91
C ALA A 127 39.58 44.87 16.47
N ARG A 128 38.63 43.95 16.20
CA ARG A 128 38.48 43.42 14.85
C ARG A 128 38.26 44.64 13.98
N SER A 129 39.10 44.80 12.96
CA SER A 129 38.99 45.98 12.12
C SER A 129 37.54 46.05 11.60
N PRO A 130 36.95 47.25 11.50
CA PRO A 130 35.59 47.40 10.98
C PRO A 130 35.43 46.72 9.61
N GLU A 131 36.50 46.66 8.82
CA GLU A 131 36.56 45.94 7.54
C GLU A 131 36.38 44.41 7.68
N ALA A 132 36.96 43.78 8.70
CA ALA A 132 36.80 42.34 8.95
C ALA A 132 35.34 42.00 9.30
N VAL A 133 34.69 42.83 10.11
CA VAL A 133 33.27 42.70 10.46
C VAL A 133 32.38 42.91 9.22
N GLN A 134 32.72 43.88 8.37
CA GLN A 134 32.02 44.12 7.11
C GLN A 134 32.08 42.90 6.18
N ARG A 135 33.26 42.28 6.04
CA ARG A 135 33.46 41.08 5.21
C ARG A 135 32.68 39.88 5.73
N GLU A 136 32.68 39.67 7.05
CA GLU A 136 31.94 38.59 7.70
C GLU A 136 30.42 38.74 7.48
N ARG A 137 29.90 39.98 7.58
CA ARG A 137 28.48 40.28 7.27
C ARG A 137 28.13 40.00 5.82
N LEU A 138 28.95 40.44 4.87
CA LEU A 138 28.74 40.18 3.43
C LEU A 138 28.81 38.67 3.11
N GLN A 139 29.66 37.93 3.82
CA GLN A 139 29.77 36.48 3.64
C GLN A 139 28.55 35.76 4.22
N ALA A 140 28.08 36.16 5.40
CA ALA A 140 26.86 35.64 6.00
C ALA A 140 25.62 35.93 5.13
N GLN A 141 25.51 37.14 4.56
CA GLN A 141 24.44 37.48 3.62
C GLN A 141 24.43 36.59 2.39
N ARG A 142 25.59 36.39 1.75
CA ARG A 142 25.71 35.49 0.58
C ARG A 142 25.33 34.05 0.90
N LEU A 143 25.73 33.54 2.06
CA LEU A 143 25.34 32.19 2.49
C LEU A 143 23.83 32.08 2.75
N ALA A 144 23.24 33.09 3.40
CA ALA A 144 21.80 33.13 3.65
C ALA A 144 20.99 33.20 2.34
N GLU A 145 21.43 34.00 1.37
CA GLU A 145 20.81 34.09 0.04
C GLU A 145 20.91 32.76 -0.72
N ALA A 146 22.08 32.11 -0.70
CA ALA A 146 22.27 30.81 -1.32
C ALA A 146 21.39 29.72 -0.69
N GLU A 147 21.23 29.73 0.64
CA GLU A 147 20.34 28.80 1.33
C GLU A 147 18.87 29.07 1.02
N ALA A 148 18.46 30.35 0.98
CA ALA A 148 17.12 30.75 0.59
C ALA A 148 16.78 30.31 -0.84
N ALA A 149 17.72 30.45 -1.78
CA ALA A 149 17.57 29.97 -3.15
C ALA A 149 17.36 28.45 -3.21
N LYS A 150 18.19 27.67 -2.50
CA LYS A 150 18.03 26.20 -2.41
C LYS A 150 16.69 25.79 -1.79
N ARG A 151 16.19 26.55 -0.82
CA ARG A 151 14.86 26.29 -0.22
C ARG A 151 13.72 26.52 -1.22
N ARG A 152 13.82 27.56 -2.05
CA ARG A 152 12.85 27.85 -3.13
C ARG A 152 12.84 26.73 -4.17
N GLU A 153 14.01 26.37 -4.69
CA GLU A 153 14.17 25.28 -5.66
C GLU A 153 13.57 23.96 -5.15
N ARG A 154 13.90 23.56 -3.92
CA ARG A 154 13.32 22.35 -3.31
C ARG A 154 11.80 22.44 -3.12
N SER A 155 11.27 23.63 -2.88
CA SER A 155 9.82 23.82 -2.75
C SER A 155 9.11 23.72 -4.09
N GLU A 156 9.70 24.27 -5.14
CA GLU A 156 9.21 24.19 -6.52
C GLU A 156 9.24 22.76 -7.02
N GLU A 157 10.35 22.04 -6.78
CA GLU A 157 10.47 20.62 -7.13
C GLU A 157 9.40 19.77 -6.43
N ARG A 158 9.13 20.02 -5.14
CA ARG A 158 8.04 19.34 -4.41
C ARG A 158 6.67 19.64 -5.02
N GLN A 159 6.42 20.88 -5.42
CA GLN A 159 5.16 21.26 -6.06
C GLN A 159 5.01 20.61 -7.45
N GLN A 160 6.08 20.54 -8.24
CA GLN A 160 6.08 19.88 -9.54
C GLN A 160 5.80 18.39 -9.39
N ARG A 161 6.53 17.68 -8.51
CA ARG A 161 6.29 16.25 -8.22
C ARG A 161 4.86 15.97 -7.76
N MET A 162 4.26 16.88 -6.99
CA MET A 162 2.88 16.75 -6.54
C MET A 162 1.90 16.92 -7.72
N ARG A 163 2.11 17.91 -8.59
CA ARG A 163 1.30 18.11 -9.80
C ARG A 163 1.39 16.92 -10.75
N GLU A 164 2.59 16.38 -10.95
CA GLU A 164 2.80 15.17 -11.76
C GLU A 164 2.02 13.97 -11.23
N ARG A 165 2.07 13.72 -9.92
CA ARG A 165 1.31 12.64 -9.28
C ARG A 165 -0.20 12.81 -9.44
N LEU A 166 -0.71 14.04 -9.31
CA LEU A 166 -2.13 14.32 -9.52
C LEU A 166 -2.53 14.07 -10.97
N ALA A 167 -1.73 14.53 -11.94
CA ALA A 167 -1.99 14.32 -13.36
C ALA A 167 -1.94 12.82 -13.72
N GLU A 168 -0.96 12.07 -13.18
CA GLU A 168 -0.87 10.62 -13.38
C GLU A 168 -2.08 9.89 -12.80
N HIS A 169 -2.51 10.26 -11.60
CA HIS A 169 -3.70 9.70 -10.97
C HIS A 169 -4.96 9.98 -11.80
N GLU A 170 -5.15 11.22 -12.26
CA GLU A 170 -6.27 11.61 -13.11
C GLU A 170 -6.26 10.84 -14.45
N ALA A 171 -5.09 10.67 -15.07
CA ALA A 171 -4.95 9.90 -16.30
C ALA A 171 -5.34 8.42 -16.10
N LYS A 172 -4.92 7.81 -14.98
CA LYS A 172 -5.30 6.43 -14.64
C LYS A 172 -6.81 6.28 -14.43
N GLU A 173 -7.43 7.22 -13.74
CA GLU A 173 -8.89 7.21 -13.52
C GLU A 173 -9.66 7.40 -14.83
N LYS A 174 -9.21 8.29 -15.72
CA LYS A 174 -9.79 8.43 -17.07
C LYS A 174 -9.63 7.16 -17.90
N ALA A 175 -8.48 6.50 -17.86
CA ALA A 175 -8.27 5.23 -18.57
C ALA A 175 -9.17 4.09 -18.04
N ARG A 176 -9.45 4.07 -16.73
CA ARG A 176 -10.39 3.12 -16.11
C ARG A 176 -11.84 3.39 -16.47
N THR A 177 -12.21 4.65 -16.65
CA THR A 177 -13.60 5.07 -16.87
C THR A 177 -13.94 5.26 -18.36
N GLN A 178 -12.96 5.17 -19.26
CA GLN A 178 -13.21 5.31 -20.68
C GLN A 178 -14.10 4.16 -21.19
N PRO A 179 -15.28 4.46 -21.75
CA PRO A 179 -16.17 3.41 -22.25
C PRO A 179 -15.50 2.69 -23.43
N HIS A 180 -15.57 1.36 -23.42
CA HIS A 180 -15.14 0.55 -24.57
C HIS A 180 -15.87 1.02 -25.83
N ALA A 181 -15.16 1.03 -26.96
CA ALA A 181 -15.63 1.57 -28.23
C ALA A 181 -17.03 1.06 -28.59
N ALA A 182 -17.86 1.96 -29.14
CA ALA A 182 -19.21 1.66 -29.56
C ALA A 182 -19.21 0.43 -30.51
N PRO A 183 -20.14 -0.52 -30.33
CA PRO A 183 -20.20 -1.71 -31.16
C PRO A 183 -20.41 -1.30 -32.63
N LEU A 184 -19.66 -1.95 -33.52
CA LEU A 184 -19.74 -1.73 -34.96
C LEU A 184 -21.19 -1.88 -35.46
N PRO A 185 -21.63 -1.03 -36.41
CA PRO A 185 -22.98 -1.12 -36.95
C PRO A 185 -23.18 -2.50 -37.57
N LEU A 186 -24.20 -3.22 -37.10
CA LEU A 186 -24.58 -4.52 -37.64
C LEU A 186 -25.10 -4.31 -39.08
N PRO A 187 -24.52 -4.98 -40.10
CA PRO A 187 -25.04 -4.91 -41.46
C PRO A 187 -26.38 -5.65 -41.53
N GLY A 188 -27.49 -4.91 -41.63
CA GLY A 188 -28.81 -5.51 -41.81
C GLY A 188 -30.00 -4.55 -41.70
N ALA A 189 -29.87 -3.40 -41.04
CA ALA A 189 -31.01 -2.50 -40.81
C ALA A 189 -31.47 -1.68 -42.05
N SER A 190 -30.73 -1.70 -43.16
CA SER A 190 -31.06 -0.93 -44.38
C SER A 190 -31.75 -1.73 -45.49
N ALA A 191 -32.03 -3.02 -45.30
CA ALA A 191 -32.56 -3.88 -46.39
C ALA A 191 -34.09 -4.11 -46.35
N ALA A 192 -34.83 -3.51 -45.41
CA ALA A 192 -36.29 -3.66 -45.32
C ALA A 192 -37.03 -2.36 -45.69
N SER A 193 -36.89 -1.95 -46.94
CA SER A 193 -37.77 -0.95 -47.56
C SER A 193 -37.78 -1.16 -49.06
N LYS A 194 -38.63 -2.10 -49.48
CA LYS A 194 -39.25 -2.18 -50.79
C LYS A 194 -40.43 -3.15 -50.73
#